data_AF-A5FTD1-F1
#
_entry.id   AF-A5FTD1-F1
#
_cell.length_a   1.000
_cell.length_b   1.000
_cell.length_c   1.000
_cell.angle_alpha   90.00
_cell.angle_beta   90.00
_cell.angle_gamma   90.00
#
_symmetry.space_group_name_H-M   'P 1'
#
loop_
_entity.id
_entity.type
_entity.pdbx_description
1 polymer ?
#
loop_
_entity_poly.entity_id
_entity_poly.type
_entity_poly.pdbx_seq_one_letter_code
_entity_poly.pdbx_strand_id
1 'polypeptide(L)' 'MTEMGPLRRRMIEDMTVRNLSPATQRSYVHAVAKFGRFFSRSPEKLGLEEVRAFQVHLVAGGMSWPALNQTVCALRFL' A
#
# COMPACT_ATOMS: atom_id res chain seq x y z
N MET A 1 6.37 -14.84 -17.62
CA MET A 1 6.05 -14.64 -16.19
C MET A 1 6.58 -13.27 -15.80
N THR A 2 5.71 -12.31 -15.49
CA THR A 2 6.15 -10.99 -15.02
C THR A 2 6.81 -11.16 -13.65
N GLU A 3 8.12 -10.93 -13.60
CA GLU A 3 8.91 -10.96 -12.37
C GLU A 3 8.25 -10.06 -11.31
N MET A 4 7.95 -10.65 -10.14
CA MET A 4 7.47 -9.86 -9.00
C MET A 4 8.62 -9.02 -8.47
N GLY A 5 8.46 -7.69 -8.43
CA GLY A 5 9.45 -6.81 -7.82
C GLY A 5 9.75 -7.19 -6.35
N PRO A 6 10.97 -6.97 -5.85
CA PRO A 6 11.39 -7.39 -4.50
C PRO A 6 10.44 -6.94 -3.38
N LEU A 7 9.99 -5.69 -3.40
CA LEU A 7 9.02 -5.18 -2.42
C LEU A 7 7.71 -5.98 -2.41
N ARG A 8 7.16 -6.28 -3.59
CA ARG A 8 5.90 -7.03 -3.70
C ARG A 8 6.04 -8.41 -3.10
N ARG A 9 7.18 -9.08 -3.31
CA ARG A 9 7.47 -10.40 -2.74
C ARG A 9 7.51 -10.33 -1.21
N ARG A 10 8.31 -9.42 -0.65
CA ARG A 10 8.41 -9.19 0.81
C ARG A 10 7.04 -8.93 1.44
N MET A 11 6.25 -8.03 0.85
CA MET A 11 4.90 -7.74 1.34
C MET A 11 4.01 -8.99 1.37
N ILE A 12 4.05 -9.83 0.32
CA ILE A 12 3.24 -11.06 0.26
C ILE A 12 3.69 -12.06 1.34
N GLU A 13 4.99 -12.22 1.53
CA GLU A 13 5.57 -13.08 2.58
C GLU A 13 5.14 -12.61 3.97
N ASP A 14 5.32 -11.32 4.29
CA ASP A 14 4.94 -10.73 5.57
C ASP A 14 3.44 -10.86 5.86
N MET A 15 2.59 -10.65 4.85
CA MET A 15 1.15 -10.80 4.98
C MET A 15 0.72 -12.27 5.11
N THR A 16 1.45 -13.19 4.49
CA THR A 16 1.22 -14.64 4.62
C THR A 16 1.56 -15.12 6.03
N VAL A 17 2.67 -14.65 6.61
CA VAL A 17 3.01 -14.92 8.03
C VAL A 17 1.91 -14.44 8.97
N ARG A 18 1.26 -13.32 8.66
CA ARG A 18 0.12 -12.78 9.42
C ARG A 18 -1.23 -13.44 9.09
N ASN A 19 -1.24 -14.50 8.29
CA ASN A 19 -2.43 -15.23 7.85
C ASN A 19 -3.50 -14.33 7.17
N LEU A 20 -3.07 -13.30 6.44
CA LEU A 20 -3.98 -12.44 5.68
C LEU A 20 -4.42 -13.14 4.40
N SER A 21 -5.72 -13.04 4.11
CA SER A 21 -6.32 -13.68 2.93
C SER A 21 -5.65 -13.23 1.62
N PRO A 22 -5.61 -14.07 0.57
CA PRO A 22 -5.08 -13.67 -0.74
C PRO A 22 -5.77 -12.42 -1.32
N ALA A 23 -7.05 -12.20 -0.99
CA ALA A 23 -7.77 -10.98 -1.39
C ALA A 23 -7.20 -9.74 -0.71
N THR A 24 -6.97 -9.81 0.61
CA THR A 24 -6.33 -8.74 1.39
C THR A 24 -4.94 -8.44 0.87
N GLN A 25 -4.15 -9.48 0.57
CA GLN A 25 -2.80 -9.32 0.01
C GLN A 25 -2.81 -8.53 -1.30
N ARG A 26 -3.71 -8.88 -2.23
CA ARG A 26 -3.87 -8.16 -3.50
C ARG A 26 -4.26 -6.71 -3.29
N SER A 27 -5.23 -6.45 -2.41
CA SER A 27 -5.68 -5.09 -2.07
C SER A 27 -4.55 -4.24 -1.50
N TYR A 28 -3.73 -4.81 -0.60
CA TYR A 28 -2.64 -4.07 0.03
C TYR A 28 -1.49 -3.79 -0.94
N VAL A 29 -1.10 -4.75 -1.76
CA VAL A 29 -0.12 -4.53 -2.84
C VAL A 29 -0.62 -3.44 -3.80
N HIS A 30 -1.91 -3.44 -4.14
CA HIS A 30 -2.48 -2.41 -5.01
C HIS A 30 -2.43 -1.01 -4.36
N ALA A 31 -2.75 -0.91 -3.07
CA ALA A 31 -2.70 0.34 -2.32
C ALA A 31 -1.28 0.91 -2.28
N VAL A 32 -0.27 0.08 -1.99
CA VAL A 32 1.15 0.49 -2.00
C VAL A 32 1.61 0.90 -3.40
N ALA A 33 1.18 0.20 -4.45
CA ALA A 33 1.49 0.59 -5.81
C ALA A 33 0.86 1.94 -6.19
N LYS A 34 -0.38 2.22 -5.72
CA LYS A 34 -1.04 3.53 -5.93
C LYS A 34 -0.29 4.65 -5.20
N PHE A 35 0.20 4.39 -4.00
CA PHE A 35 1.02 5.33 -3.23
C PHE A 35 2.31 5.71 -3.97
N GLY A 36 3.08 4.72 -4.45
CA GLY A 36 4.28 4.99 -5.25
C GLY A 36 3.98 5.78 -6.54
N ARG A 37 2.89 5.44 -7.24
CA ARG A 37 2.45 6.17 -8.44
C ARG A 37 2.09 7.63 -8.16
N PHE A 38 1.43 7.91 -7.04
CA PHE A 38 1.07 9.28 -6.67
C PHE A 38 2.30 10.20 -6.53
N PHE A 39 3.42 9.68 -5.99
CA PHE A 39 4.67 10.43 -5.88
C PHE A 39 5.66 10.20 -7.03
N SER A 40 5.33 9.35 -8.00
CA SER A 40 6.24 8.93 -9.08
C SER A 40 7.61 8.45 -8.57
N ARG A 41 7.62 7.76 -7.42
CA ARG A 41 8.81 7.30 -6.71
C ARG A 41 8.60 5.86 -6.23
N SER A 42 9.69 5.13 -5.99
CA SER A 42 9.60 3.82 -5.33
C SER A 42 8.94 4.00 -3.95
N PRO A 43 7.91 3.21 -3.59
CA PRO A 43 7.30 3.25 -2.27
C PRO A 43 8.29 3.11 -1.11
N GLU A 44 9.39 2.38 -1.33
CA GLU A 44 10.46 2.16 -0.33
C GLU A 44 11.25 3.43 -0.01
N LYS A 45 11.10 4.49 -0.82
CA LYS A 45 11.77 5.79 -0.62
C LYS A 45 10.83 6.85 -0.04
N LEU A 46 9.61 6.49 0.36
CA LEU A 46 8.59 7.42 0.83
C LEU A 46 8.39 7.22 2.33
N GLY A 47 8.26 8.32 3.07
CA GLY A 47 8.17 8.32 4.53
C GLY A 47 6.82 8.80 5.06
N LEU A 48 6.81 9.18 6.34
CA LEU A 48 5.60 9.58 7.07
C LEU A 48 4.93 10.81 6.47
N GLU A 49 5.70 11.79 5.99
CA GLU A 49 5.16 13.00 5.36
C GLU A 49 4.42 12.67 4.06
N GLU A 50 4.97 11.78 3.23
CA GLU A 50 4.29 11.33 2.02
C GLU A 50 3.05 10.50 2.35
N VAL A 51 3.11 9.66 3.38
CA VAL A 51 1.93 8.92 3.88
C VAL A 51 0.83 9.89 4.29
N ARG A 52 1.15 10.96 5.03
CA ARG A 52 0.19 11.99 5.45
C ARG A 52 -0.41 12.71 4.25
N ALA A 53 0.42 13.18 3.32
CA ALA A 53 -0.03 13.87 2.12
C ALA A 53 -0.96 12.99 1.26
N PHE A 54 -0.63 11.70 1.13
CA PHE A 54 -1.46 10.75 0.42
C PHE A 54 -2.81 10.51 1.11
N GLN A 55 -2.85 10.37 2.43
CA GLN A 55 -4.10 10.23 3.18
C GLN A 55 -5.01 11.46 2.99
N VAL A 56 -4.45 12.67 3.08
CA VAL A 56 -5.19 13.91 2.82
C VAL A 56 -5.76 13.93 1.40
N HIS A 57 -4.95 13.57 0.40
CA HIS A 57 -5.41 13.49 -0.99
C HIS A 57 -6.57 12.50 -1.18
N LEU A 58 -6.50 11.31 -0.56
CA LEU A 58 -7.56 10.31 -0.66
C LEU A 58 -8.87 10.77 -0.02
N VAL A 59 -8.80 11.39 1.17
CA VAL A 59 -9.98 11.92 1.87
C VAL A 59 -10.60 13.09 1.09
N ALA A 60 -9.78 14.00 0.57
CA ALA A 60 -10.25 15.10 -0.28
C ALA A 60 -10.94 14.59 -1.56
N GLY A 61 -10.52 13.43 -2.06
CA GLY A 61 -11.16 12.72 -3.18
C GLY A 61 -12.42 11.93 -2.81
N GLY A 62 -12.95 12.07 -1.59
CA GLY A 62 -14.18 11.40 -1.15
C GLY A 62 -14.02 9.92 -0.79
N MET A 63 -12.79 9.46 -0.50
CA MET A 63 -12.57 8.09 -0.04
C MET A 63 -13.31 7.81 1.27
N SER A 64 -14.02 6.69 1.33
CA SER A 64 -14.70 6.24 2.55
C SER A 64 -13.68 5.82 3.62
N TRP A 65 -14.08 5.95 4.88
CA TRP A 65 -13.23 5.58 6.02
C TRP A 65 -12.71 4.12 5.96
N PRO A 66 -13.52 3.09 5.62
CA PRO A 66 -13.02 1.73 5.51
C PRO A 66 -11.93 1.56 4.43
N ALA A 67 -12.09 2.23 3.27
CA ALA A 67 -11.11 2.18 2.20
C ALA A 67 -9.81 2.91 2.57
N LEU A 68 -9.91 4.03 3.28
CA LEU A 68 -8.76 4.73 3.84
C LEU A 68 -8.03 3.84 4.84
N ASN A 69 -8.76 3.20 5.76
CA ASN A 69 -8.16 2.33 6.78
C ASN A 69 -7.42 1.14 6.15
N GLN A 70 -7.99 0.51 5.12
CA GLN A 70 -7.25 -0.54 4.37
C GLN A 70 -5.97 -0.01 3.74
N THR A 71 -6.01 1.20 3.15
CA THR A 71 -4.83 1.84 2.57
C THR A 71 -3.77 2.10 3.64
N VAL A 72 -4.15 2.66 4.79
CA VAL A 72 -3.22 2.92 5.91
C VAL A 72 -2.63 1.63 6.46
N CYS A 73 -3.43 0.56 6.59
CA CYS A 73 -2.93 -0.75 6.98
C CYS A 73 -1.95 -1.35 5.96
N ALA A 74 -2.18 -1.15 4.66
CA ALA A 74 -1.28 -1.61 3.62
C ALA A 74 0.09 -0.91 3.69
N LEU A 75 0.10 0.40 3.97
CA LEU A 75 1.33 1.19 4.06
C LEU A 75 2.24 0.79 5.24
N ARG A 76 1.73 0.02 6.22
CA ARG A 76 2.54 -0.54 7.32
C ARG A 76 3.49 -1.67 6.92
N PHE A 77 3.47 -2.10 5.65
CA PHE A 77 4.38 -3.12 5.10
C PHE A 77 5.53 -2.51 4.27
N LEU A 78 5.63 -1.18 4.24
CA LEU A 78 6.75 -0.45 3.64
C LEU A 78 7.94 -0.38 4.59
#